data_AF-A0A1Q9NI05-F1
#
_entry.id   AF-A0A1Q9NI05-F1
#
_cell.length_a   1.000
_cell.length_b   1.000
_cell.length_c   1.000
_cell.angle_alpha   90.00
_cell.angle_beta   90.00
_cell.angle_gamma   90.00
#
_symmetry.space_group_name_H-M   'P 1'
#
loop_
_entity.id
_entity.type
_entity.pdbx_description
1 polymer ?
#
loop_
_entity_poly.entity_id
_entity_poly.type
_entity_poly.pdbx_seq_one_letter_code
_entity_poly.pdbx_strand_id
1 'polypeptide(L)'
;MNHNDWLSLQTEGLQLTQSILKNSKGEITDDHFNYEFYQNEQFLEKFSINPKSAFLTLKINKIIDLYRIIGIFKNYYANYGIKILYRGQNNLYNYQQRPNLFRNLQRNSLDSHNNLIRNKLSEISEKVYNFAYNEKIERNNKFDFSNYIALEGVLQHYNEETRFIDLVDDLRVALWFSFIKPDYNQRINHQINELEESHIFLYGISTPDSISRGVLEGSTQRLINLREATPPTALRPHIQQASVLADNYLFSIDEKTNDLLAFLSDYRKYILCVISIKTDVIRKYLYPKTSKVNLERKLDIIFNQYFPSENDDQFLAELNKRKSILFYL
;
A
#
# COMPACT_ATOMS: atom_id res chain seq x y z
N MET A 1 -16.55 10.18 8.20
CA MET A 1 -15.97 9.79 9.51
C MET A 1 -14.87 10.77 9.84
N ASN A 2 -14.96 11.47 10.97
CA ASN A 2 -13.98 12.50 11.36
C ASN A 2 -12.72 11.84 11.99
N HIS A 3 -11.68 12.61 12.29
CA HIS A 3 -10.42 12.09 12.84
C HIS A 3 -10.59 11.41 14.22
N ASN A 4 -11.50 11.93 15.06
CA ASN A 4 -11.77 11.37 16.39
C ASN A 4 -12.53 10.04 16.29
N ASP A 5 -13.45 9.91 15.32
CA ASP A 5 -14.14 8.65 15.03
C ASP A 5 -13.13 7.56 14.59
N TRP A 6 -12.12 7.94 13.79
CA TRP A 6 -11.04 7.03 13.38
C TRP A 6 -10.17 6.57 14.54
N LEU A 7 -9.79 7.50 15.44
CA LEU A 7 -9.04 7.15 16.65
C LEU A 7 -9.86 6.26 17.59
N SER A 8 -11.18 6.50 17.69
CA SER A 8 -12.09 5.62 18.43
C SER A 8 -12.12 4.22 17.83
N LEU A 9 -12.30 4.10 16.51
CA LEU A 9 -12.33 2.79 15.84
C LEU A 9 -11.00 2.04 15.85
N GLN A 10 -9.87 2.77 15.86
CA GLN A 10 -8.56 2.16 16.10
C GLN A 10 -8.43 1.65 17.52
N THR A 11 -8.92 2.42 18.50
CA THR A 11 -8.91 2.05 19.91
C THR A 11 -9.86 0.87 20.19
N GLU A 12 -11.06 0.90 19.61
CA GLU A 12 -12.06 -0.17 19.69
C GLU A 12 -11.60 -1.42 18.94
N GLY A 13 -10.98 -1.28 17.76
CA GLY A 13 -10.37 -2.39 17.05
C GLY A 13 -9.22 -3.02 17.83
N LEU A 14 -8.41 -2.19 18.49
CA LEU A 14 -7.35 -2.64 19.40
C LEU A 14 -7.96 -3.37 20.61
N GLN A 15 -9.00 -2.83 21.24
CA GLN A 15 -9.71 -3.43 22.37
C GLN A 15 -10.43 -4.72 21.99
N LEU A 16 -11.09 -4.76 20.84
CA LEU A 16 -11.72 -5.96 20.28
C LEU A 16 -10.67 -7.02 20.03
N THR A 17 -9.57 -6.67 19.35
CA THR A 17 -8.50 -7.63 19.09
C THR A 17 -7.89 -8.12 20.41
N GLN A 18 -7.70 -7.24 21.39
CA GLN A 18 -7.29 -7.64 22.75
C GLN A 18 -8.33 -8.52 23.44
N SER A 19 -9.64 -8.31 23.25
CA SER A 19 -10.72 -9.09 23.84
C SER A 19 -10.85 -10.48 23.20
N ILE A 20 -10.78 -10.57 21.87
CA ILE A 20 -10.71 -11.83 21.12
C ILE A 20 -9.46 -12.61 21.55
N LEU A 21 -8.35 -11.90 21.78
CA LEU A 21 -7.10 -12.47 22.27
C LEU A 21 -7.07 -12.75 23.78
N LYS A 22 -8.04 -12.27 24.58
CA LYS A 22 -8.14 -12.53 26.03
C LYS A 22 -9.19 -13.59 26.35
N ASN A 23 -10.31 -13.61 25.63
CA ASN A 23 -11.43 -14.55 25.78
C ASN A 23 -11.10 -15.98 25.32
N SER A 24 -9.91 -16.23 24.78
CA SER A 24 -9.39 -17.59 24.52
C SER A 24 -8.58 -18.16 25.69
N LYS A 25 -8.72 -17.61 26.91
CA LYS A 25 -8.11 -18.08 28.18
C LYS A 25 -9.12 -18.39 29.30
N GLY A 26 -10.42 -18.46 29.05
CA GLY A 26 -11.39 -18.79 30.09
C GLY A 26 -12.76 -19.17 29.55
N GLU A 27 -13.31 -20.25 30.10
CA GLU A 27 -14.75 -20.54 30.09
C GLU A 27 -15.54 -19.37 30.72
N ILE A 28 -16.76 -19.11 30.24
CA ILE A 28 -17.94 -18.49 30.91
C ILE A 28 -18.99 -18.28 29.79
N THR A 29 -20.09 -19.04 29.72
CA THR A 29 -21.41 -18.91 30.40
C THR A 29 -22.17 -17.60 30.13
N ASP A 30 -23.29 -17.75 29.41
CA ASP A 30 -24.53 -16.93 29.27
C ASP A 30 -24.38 -15.44 28.89
N ASP A 31 -25.23 -14.83 28.05
CA ASP A 31 -26.35 -15.26 27.23
C ASP A 31 -26.52 -14.16 26.16
N HIS A 32 -26.97 -14.52 24.95
CA HIS A 32 -27.16 -13.64 23.78
C HIS A 32 -25.90 -13.23 23.01
N PHE A 33 -25.33 -14.15 22.23
CA PHE A 33 -25.00 -13.99 20.79
C PHE A 33 -24.24 -15.27 20.37
N ASN A 34 -24.95 -16.24 19.80
CA ASN A 34 -24.37 -17.50 19.33
C ASN A 34 -23.44 -17.25 18.12
N TYR A 35 -22.15 -17.07 18.38
CA TYR A 35 -21.09 -17.43 17.45
C TYR A 35 -20.27 -18.54 18.10
N GLU A 36 -20.46 -19.78 17.65
CA GLU A 36 -19.57 -20.90 17.96
C GLU A 36 -18.18 -20.61 17.36
N PHE A 37 -17.33 -19.89 18.10
CA PHE A 37 -15.91 -19.76 17.81
C PHE A 37 -15.16 -20.91 18.47
N TYR A 38 -14.49 -21.72 17.65
CA TYR A 38 -13.64 -22.83 18.07
C TYR A 38 -12.64 -22.42 19.15
N GLN A 39 -12.76 -23.04 20.33
CA GLN A 39 -11.77 -23.02 21.40
C GLN A 39 -10.45 -23.64 20.90
N ASN A 40 -9.37 -22.87 21.00
CA ASN A 40 -8.01 -23.39 20.88
C ASN A 40 -7.10 -22.53 21.76
N GLU A 41 -7.03 -22.85 23.05
CA GLU A 41 -6.21 -22.16 24.06
C GLU A 41 -4.72 -22.10 23.69
N GLN A 42 -4.24 -22.99 22.80
CA GLN A 42 -2.89 -22.98 22.23
C GLN A 42 -2.62 -21.88 21.18
N PHE A 43 -3.63 -21.12 20.75
CA PHE A 43 -3.47 -20.06 19.74
C PHE A 43 -2.84 -18.80 20.35
N LEU A 44 -3.23 -18.42 21.57
CA LEU A 44 -2.83 -17.17 22.19
C LEU A 44 -1.40 -17.11 22.70
N GLU A 45 -0.84 -18.23 23.16
CA GLU A 45 0.54 -18.28 23.65
C GLU A 45 1.58 -17.93 22.57
N LYS A 46 1.18 -17.89 21.30
CA LYS A 46 2.07 -17.63 20.16
C LYS A 46 2.21 -16.15 19.79
N PHE A 47 1.40 -15.25 20.35
CA PHE A 47 1.39 -13.84 19.97
C PHE A 47 2.15 -12.99 20.99
N SER A 48 3.27 -12.41 20.58
CA SER A 48 3.94 -11.36 21.37
C SER A 48 3.42 -9.99 20.96
N ILE A 49 2.79 -9.28 21.90
CA ILE A 49 2.43 -7.87 21.77
C ILE A 49 3.68 -7.07 22.14
N ASN A 50 4.16 -6.19 21.26
CA ASN A 50 5.25 -5.26 21.59
C ASN A 50 4.67 -4.05 22.35
N PRO A 51 4.91 -3.90 23.67
CA PRO A 51 4.33 -2.81 24.46
C PRO A 51 4.94 -1.44 24.11
N LYS A 52 6.04 -1.41 23.35
CA LYS A 52 6.77 -0.20 22.97
C LYS A 52 6.39 0.33 21.58
N SER A 53 5.54 -0.38 20.81
CA SER A 53 5.10 0.10 19.50
C SER A 53 3.76 0.83 19.59
N ALA A 54 3.65 1.97 18.91
CA ALA A 54 2.40 2.73 18.77
C ALA A 54 1.30 1.98 17.99
N PHE A 55 1.61 0.80 17.46
CA PHE A 55 0.71 -0.04 16.66
C PHE A 55 0.61 -1.43 17.26
N LEU A 56 -0.56 -2.06 17.12
CA LEU A 56 -0.73 -3.48 17.40
C LEU A 56 0.19 -4.28 16.47
N THR A 57 1.19 -4.94 17.03
CA THR A 57 2.07 -5.84 16.30
C THR A 57 1.82 -7.27 16.74
N LEU A 58 1.42 -8.12 15.80
CA LEU A 58 1.19 -9.54 16.02
C LEU A 58 2.32 -10.34 15.38
N LYS A 59 3.04 -11.14 16.17
CA LYS A 59 4.00 -12.11 15.64
C LYS A 59 3.31 -13.44 15.38
N ILE A 60 3.48 -14.00 14.18
CA ILE A 60 2.95 -15.31 13.82
C ILE A 60 4.02 -16.22 13.23
N ASN A 61 3.81 -17.53 13.41
CA ASN A 61 4.73 -18.56 12.95
C ASN A 61 4.16 -19.43 11.81
N LYS A 62 2.87 -19.27 11.46
CA LYS A 62 2.20 -20.06 10.42
C LYS A 62 1.33 -19.18 9.53
N ILE A 63 1.30 -19.49 8.23
CA ILE A 63 0.45 -18.79 7.26
C ILE A 63 -1.04 -18.96 7.56
N ILE A 64 -1.46 -20.09 8.13
CA ILE A 64 -2.87 -20.29 8.50
C ILE A 64 -3.35 -19.26 9.53
N ASP A 65 -2.47 -18.86 10.45
CA ASP A 65 -2.78 -17.87 11.48
C ASP A 65 -2.96 -16.47 10.83
N LEU A 66 -2.18 -16.16 9.79
CA LEU A 66 -2.32 -14.95 9.00
C LEU A 66 -3.73 -14.82 8.39
N TYR A 67 -4.20 -15.87 7.71
CA TYR A 67 -5.53 -15.89 7.10
C TYR A 67 -6.64 -15.72 8.12
N ARG A 68 -6.52 -16.38 9.28
CA ARG A 68 -7.50 -16.28 10.37
C ARG A 68 -7.61 -14.86 10.90
N ILE A 69 -6.47 -14.23 11.22
CA ILE A 69 -6.42 -12.84 11.73
C ILE A 69 -7.03 -11.89 10.70
N ILE A 70 -6.63 -12.00 9.44
CA ILE A 70 -7.17 -11.15 8.37
C ILE A 70 -8.68 -11.35 8.20
N GLY A 71 -9.16 -12.60 8.30
CA GLY A 71 -10.59 -12.90 8.24
C GLY A 71 -11.37 -12.23 9.37
N ILE A 72 -10.86 -12.27 10.60
CA ILE A 72 -11.44 -11.58 11.76
C ILE A 72 -11.52 -10.07 11.50
N PHE A 73 -10.41 -9.46 11.08
CA PHE A 73 -10.38 -8.02 10.78
C PHE A 73 -11.37 -7.65 9.69
N LYS A 74 -11.36 -8.37 8.56
CA LYS A 74 -12.30 -8.12 7.46
C LYS A 74 -13.75 -8.23 7.90
N ASN A 75 -14.10 -9.27 8.66
CA ASN A 75 -15.47 -9.47 9.13
C ASN A 75 -15.91 -8.34 10.06
N TYR A 76 -15.08 -7.97 11.03
CA TYR A 76 -15.40 -6.89 11.97
C TYR A 76 -15.55 -5.54 11.27
N TYR A 77 -14.57 -5.16 10.46
CA TYR A 77 -14.53 -3.84 9.81
C TYR A 77 -15.52 -3.69 8.66
N ALA A 78 -16.00 -4.79 8.07
CA ALA A 78 -17.07 -4.76 7.08
C ALA A 78 -18.36 -4.13 7.61
N ASN A 79 -18.67 -4.34 8.90
CA ASN A 79 -19.86 -3.75 9.55
C ASN A 79 -19.81 -2.21 9.60
N TYR A 80 -18.62 -1.62 9.43
CA TYR A 80 -18.40 -0.18 9.44
C TYR A 80 -18.13 0.38 8.04
N GLY A 81 -18.29 -0.43 6.98
CA GLY A 81 -17.94 -0.03 5.61
C GLY A 81 -16.44 0.23 5.41
N ILE A 82 -15.59 -0.36 6.26
CA ILE A 82 -14.13 -0.20 6.18
C ILE A 82 -13.53 -1.35 5.39
N LYS A 83 -12.87 -1.02 4.27
CA LYS A 83 -12.12 -1.95 3.43
C LYS A 83 -10.75 -2.21 4.04
N ILE A 84 -10.39 -3.49 4.15
CA ILE A 84 -9.05 -3.92 4.57
C ILE A 84 -8.17 -4.14 3.35
N LEU A 85 -7.06 -3.40 3.30
CA LEU A 85 -6.00 -3.56 2.31
C LEU A 85 -4.66 -3.86 2.99
N TYR A 86 -3.68 -4.29 2.20
CA TYR A 86 -2.40 -4.76 2.70
C TYR A 86 -1.24 -3.98 2.10
N ARG A 87 -0.17 -3.81 2.88
CA ARG A 87 1.13 -3.42 2.37
C ARG A 87 2.19 -4.36 2.91
N GLY A 88 2.90 -5.04 2.01
CA GLY A 88 4.05 -5.87 2.37
C GLY A 88 5.32 -5.04 2.48
N GLN A 89 6.09 -5.24 3.54
CA GLN A 89 7.41 -4.62 3.72
C GLN A 89 8.40 -5.64 4.28
N ASN A 90 9.64 -5.58 3.82
CA ASN A 90 10.73 -6.42 4.28
C ASN A 90 11.27 -6.02 5.67
N ASN A 91 11.02 -4.79 6.11
CA ASN A 91 11.43 -4.25 7.39
C ASN A 91 10.33 -3.32 7.94
N LEU A 92 10.34 -3.04 9.24
CA LEU A 92 9.40 -2.12 9.88
C LEU A 92 9.63 -0.66 9.51
N TYR A 93 10.88 -0.27 9.16
CA TYR A 93 11.25 1.12 8.86
C TYR A 93 10.78 2.13 9.92
N ASN A 94 10.89 1.78 11.21
CA ASN A 94 10.33 2.57 12.32
C ASN A 94 8.84 2.92 12.12
N TYR A 95 8.10 2.02 11.47
CA TYR A 95 6.70 2.13 11.07
C TYR A 95 6.38 3.26 10.09
N GLN A 96 7.36 3.98 9.55
CA GLN A 96 7.10 5.13 8.68
C GLN A 96 6.35 4.71 7.41
N GLN A 97 5.21 5.35 7.13
CA GLN A 97 4.42 5.10 5.93
C GLN A 97 4.33 6.36 5.09
N ARG A 98 5.46 6.73 4.48
CA ARG A 98 5.54 7.93 3.64
C ARG A 98 5.53 7.58 2.15
N PRO A 99 4.78 8.31 1.31
CA PRO A 99 4.91 8.28 -0.14
C PRO A 99 6.32 8.63 -0.58
N ASN A 100 6.73 8.14 -1.75
CA ASN A 100 8.08 8.34 -2.29
C ASN A 100 8.44 9.82 -2.40
N LEU A 101 7.49 10.67 -2.82
CA LEU A 101 7.66 12.13 -2.93
C LEU A 101 8.25 12.77 -1.66
N PHE A 102 7.88 12.24 -0.49
CA PHE A 102 8.20 12.81 0.81
C PHE A 102 9.35 12.10 1.54
N ARG A 103 9.88 10.98 1.03
CA ARG A 103 10.90 10.17 1.75
C ARG A 103 12.25 10.88 1.87
N ASN A 104 12.66 11.59 0.83
CA ASN A 104 14.00 12.23 0.75
C ASN A 104 14.05 13.66 1.31
N LEU A 105 12.96 14.14 1.92
CA LEU A 105 12.83 15.55 2.31
C LEU A 105 13.36 15.87 3.71
N GLN A 106 13.99 14.91 4.38
CA GLN A 106 14.62 15.14 5.68
C GLN A 106 15.95 15.87 5.46
N ARG A 107 16.04 17.21 5.61
CA ARG A 107 17.27 17.90 6.07
C ARG A 107 17.28 19.42 6.22
N ASN A 108 16.27 20.18 5.79
CA ASN A 108 16.37 21.66 5.82
C ASN A 108 15.31 22.34 6.71
N SER A 109 15.47 23.64 6.98
CA SER A 109 14.53 24.45 7.77
C SER A 109 13.08 24.33 7.25
N LEU A 110 12.09 24.51 8.13
CA LEU A 110 10.66 24.27 7.85
C LEU A 110 10.19 24.96 6.54
N ASP A 111 10.58 26.22 6.32
CA ASP A 111 10.20 26.99 5.12
C ASP A 111 10.80 26.42 3.83
N SER A 112 12.07 26.01 3.87
CA SER A 112 12.74 25.40 2.72
C SER A 112 12.18 24.01 2.39
N HIS A 113 11.68 23.29 3.41
CA HIS A 113 11.01 22.00 3.26
C HIS A 113 9.66 22.14 2.55
N ASN A 114 8.87 23.15 2.93
CA ASN A 114 7.56 23.42 2.32
C ASN A 114 7.68 23.83 0.85
N ASN A 115 8.63 24.71 0.52
CA ASN A 115 8.88 25.09 -0.88
C ASN A 115 9.32 23.89 -1.73
N LEU A 116 10.16 23.02 -1.19
CA LEU A 116 10.58 21.80 -1.89
C LEU A 116 9.40 20.84 -2.14
N ILE A 117 8.52 20.66 -1.14
CA ILE A 117 7.29 19.89 -1.30
C ILE A 117 6.40 20.48 -2.40
N ARG A 118 6.17 21.81 -2.37
CA ARG A 118 5.35 22.51 -3.36
C ARG A 118 5.89 22.35 -4.77
N ASN A 119 7.20 22.52 -4.94
CA ASN A 119 7.86 22.35 -6.23
C ASN A 119 7.66 20.92 -6.75
N LYS A 120 7.85 19.91 -5.89
CA LYS A 120 7.62 18.51 -6.24
C LYS A 120 6.14 18.20 -6.58
N LEU A 121 5.20 18.77 -5.83
CA LEU A 121 3.77 18.64 -6.10
C LEU A 121 3.37 19.31 -7.43
N SER A 122 3.97 20.46 -7.74
CA SER A 122 3.79 21.13 -9.02
C SER A 122 4.36 20.29 -10.16
N GLU A 123 5.57 19.76 -10.01
CA GLU A 123 6.24 18.92 -11.00
C GLU A 123 5.41 17.67 -11.34
N ILE A 124 4.91 16.95 -10.32
CA ILE A 124 4.08 15.76 -10.59
C ILE A 124 2.73 16.15 -11.22
N SER A 125 2.14 17.28 -10.83
CA SER A 125 0.88 17.76 -11.42
C SER A 125 1.06 18.14 -12.90
N GLU A 126 2.18 18.78 -13.24
CA GLU A 126 2.57 19.09 -14.61
C GLU A 126 2.81 17.81 -15.43
N LYS A 127 3.52 16.81 -14.88
CA LYS A 127 3.71 15.52 -15.54
C LYS A 127 2.38 14.83 -15.83
N VAL A 128 1.44 14.83 -14.88
CA VAL A 128 0.09 14.27 -15.08
C VAL A 128 -0.65 15.02 -16.19
N TYR A 129 -0.64 16.34 -16.16
CA TYR A 129 -1.30 17.18 -17.16
C TYR A 129 -0.73 16.92 -18.56
N ASN A 130 0.59 16.97 -18.70
CA ASN A 130 1.27 16.76 -19.98
C ASN A 130 1.05 15.35 -20.52
N PHE A 131 1.08 14.33 -19.66
CA PHE A 131 0.72 12.97 -20.05
C PHE A 131 -0.71 12.89 -20.60
N ALA A 132 -1.67 13.48 -19.89
CA ALA A 132 -3.07 13.47 -20.29
C ALA A 132 -3.31 14.23 -21.61
N TYR A 133 -2.64 15.37 -21.78
CA TYR A 133 -2.73 16.20 -22.98
C TYR A 133 -2.19 15.47 -24.22
N ASN A 134 -1.03 14.82 -24.11
CA ASN A 134 -0.41 14.07 -25.21
C ASN A 134 -1.28 12.88 -25.65
N GLU A 135 -1.85 12.12 -24.69
CA GLU A 135 -2.79 11.03 -24.98
C GLU A 135 -4.03 11.53 -25.74
N LYS A 136 -4.54 12.72 -25.39
CA LYS A 136 -5.69 13.33 -26.08
C LYS A 136 -5.39 13.62 -27.55
N ILE A 137 -4.22 14.19 -27.83
CA ILE A 137 -3.78 14.54 -29.18
C ILE A 137 -3.61 13.27 -30.03
N GLU A 138 -2.83 12.30 -29.55
CA GLU A 138 -2.49 11.11 -30.33
C GLU A 138 -3.71 10.23 -30.63
N ARG A 139 -4.73 10.22 -29.76
CA ARG A 139 -5.97 9.47 -29.99
C ARG A 139 -7.06 10.26 -30.70
N ASN A 140 -6.73 11.37 -31.37
CA ASN A 140 -7.69 12.23 -32.08
C ASN A 140 -8.89 12.63 -31.20
N ASN A 141 -8.64 13.09 -29.97
CA ASN A 141 -9.65 13.44 -28.97
C ASN A 141 -10.54 12.28 -28.49
N LYS A 142 -10.21 11.01 -28.80
CA LYS A 142 -10.95 9.82 -28.33
C LYS A 142 -10.43 9.26 -26.99
N PHE A 143 -9.44 9.90 -26.38
CA PHE A 143 -8.97 9.50 -25.05
C PHE A 143 -10.04 9.86 -24.01
N ASP A 144 -10.56 8.85 -23.31
CA ASP A 144 -11.55 9.06 -22.25
C ASP A 144 -10.86 9.57 -20.98
N PHE A 145 -11.09 10.84 -20.67
CA PHE A 145 -10.61 11.53 -19.47
C PHE A 145 -11.35 11.15 -18.20
N SER A 146 -12.29 10.19 -18.24
CA SER A 146 -13.12 9.81 -17.11
C SER A 146 -12.33 9.45 -15.85
N ASN A 147 -11.00 9.20 -15.96
CA ASN A 147 -10.16 9.04 -14.79
C ASN A 147 -8.74 9.64 -14.78
N TYR A 148 -8.58 10.90 -15.20
CA TYR A 148 -7.29 11.60 -15.09
C TYR A 148 -6.71 11.61 -13.65
N ILE A 149 -7.56 11.52 -12.63
CA ILE A 149 -7.20 11.44 -11.22
C ILE A 149 -6.32 10.21 -10.92
N ALA A 150 -6.47 9.14 -11.70
CA ALA A 150 -5.70 7.90 -11.54
C ALA A 150 -4.31 7.94 -12.18
N LEU A 151 -4.02 8.93 -13.03
CA LEU A 151 -2.76 8.97 -13.80
C LEU A 151 -1.53 9.09 -12.91
N GLU A 152 -1.58 9.88 -11.84
CA GLU A 152 -0.46 9.94 -10.90
C GLU A 152 -0.21 8.56 -10.25
N GLY A 153 -1.27 7.83 -9.92
CA GLY A 153 -1.18 6.47 -9.42
C GLY A 153 -0.51 5.52 -10.43
N VAL A 154 -0.80 5.67 -11.73
CA VAL A 154 -0.10 4.94 -12.80
C VAL A 154 1.38 5.32 -12.82
N LEU A 155 1.68 6.62 -12.85
CA LEU A 155 3.05 7.16 -12.93
C LEU A 155 3.97 6.64 -11.81
N GLN A 156 3.43 6.38 -10.61
CA GLN A 156 4.17 5.77 -9.50
C GLN A 156 4.84 4.44 -9.90
N HIS A 157 4.19 3.63 -10.72
CA HIS A 157 4.70 2.33 -11.18
C HIS A 157 5.68 2.45 -12.37
N TYR A 158 5.85 3.67 -12.88
CA TYR A 158 6.84 4.06 -13.89
C TYR A 158 7.96 4.93 -13.29
N ASN A 159 8.26 4.71 -12.01
CA ASN A 159 9.35 5.35 -11.25
C ASN A 159 9.19 6.85 -11.02
N GLU A 160 7.99 7.42 -11.15
CA GLU A 160 7.74 8.78 -10.69
C GLU A 160 7.56 8.81 -9.16
N GLU A 161 8.04 9.89 -8.55
CA GLU A 161 7.76 10.18 -7.16
C GLU A 161 6.36 10.79 -7.03
N THR A 162 5.48 10.19 -6.22
CA THR A 162 4.05 10.56 -6.14
C THR A 162 3.56 10.72 -4.71
N ARG A 163 2.36 11.30 -4.56
CA ARG A 163 1.63 11.50 -3.30
C ARG A 163 1.10 10.22 -2.66
N PHE A 164 1.16 9.11 -3.39
CA PHE A 164 0.43 7.90 -3.10
C PHE A 164 1.29 6.85 -2.38
N ILE A 165 0.63 5.96 -1.64
CA ILE A 165 1.21 4.73 -1.11
C ILE A 165 0.56 3.51 -1.77
N ASP A 166 1.36 2.52 -2.16
CA ASP A 166 0.82 1.27 -2.73
C ASP A 166 0.19 0.40 -1.66
N LEU A 167 -1.00 -0.09 -1.96
CA LEU A 167 -1.74 -1.07 -1.21
C LEU A 167 -2.22 -2.17 -2.16
N VAL A 168 -2.47 -3.36 -1.64
CA VAL A 168 -3.02 -4.49 -2.41
C VAL A 168 -4.16 -5.14 -1.64
N ASP A 169 -5.10 -5.75 -2.37
CA ASP A 169 -6.19 -6.53 -1.79
C ASP A 169 -5.94 -8.05 -1.82
N ASP A 170 -4.87 -8.49 -2.48
CA ASP A 170 -4.38 -9.86 -2.48
C ASP A 170 -3.25 -10.07 -1.46
N LEU A 171 -3.45 -11.06 -0.57
CA LEU A 171 -2.51 -11.36 0.51
C LEU A 171 -1.21 -12.01 -0.01
N ARG A 172 -1.29 -12.84 -1.05
CA ARG A 172 -0.10 -13.48 -1.65
C ARG A 172 0.80 -12.43 -2.28
N VAL A 173 0.22 -11.43 -2.93
CA VAL A 173 0.94 -10.27 -3.47
C VAL A 173 1.59 -9.47 -2.35
N ALA A 174 0.87 -9.19 -1.26
CA ALA A 174 1.43 -8.51 -0.09
C ALA A 174 2.62 -9.29 0.51
N LEU A 175 2.49 -10.61 0.64
CA LEU A 175 3.57 -11.49 1.09
C LEU A 175 4.76 -11.46 0.15
N TRP A 176 4.53 -11.49 -1.15
CA TRP A 176 5.57 -11.38 -2.17
C TRP A 176 6.33 -10.05 -2.06
N PHE A 177 5.63 -8.92 -1.92
CA PHE A 177 6.26 -7.61 -1.69
C PHE A 177 7.04 -7.52 -0.38
N SER A 178 6.59 -8.22 0.68
CA SER A 178 7.35 -8.28 1.94
C SER A 178 8.61 -9.16 1.84
N PHE A 179 8.61 -10.11 0.90
CA PHE A 179 9.65 -11.11 0.74
C PHE A 179 10.76 -10.70 -0.25
N ILE A 180 10.42 -9.90 -1.26
CA ILE A 180 11.36 -9.51 -2.32
C ILE A 180 11.88 -8.10 -2.09
N LYS A 181 13.21 -7.93 -2.21
CA LYS A 181 13.86 -6.62 -2.18
C LYS A 181 14.26 -6.25 -3.62
N PRO A 182 13.73 -5.14 -4.16
CA PRO A 182 14.24 -4.59 -5.42
C PRO A 182 15.67 -4.09 -5.22
N ASP A 183 16.61 -4.52 -6.06
CA ASP A 183 17.91 -3.85 -6.17
C ASP A 183 17.76 -2.68 -7.16
N TYR A 184 17.63 -1.48 -6.62
CA TYR A 184 17.48 -0.27 -7.43
C TYR A 184 18.79 0.13 -8.15
N ASN A 185 19.94 -0.42 -7.75
CA ASN A 185 21.25 -0.11 -8.34
C ASN A 185 21.60 -1.04 -9.50
N GLN A 186 21.09 -2.25 -9.51
CA GLN A 186 21.24 -3.21 -10.59
C GLN A 186 19.85 -3.58 -11.09
N ARG A 187 19.39 -2.93 -12.17
CA ARG A 187 18.10 -3.14 -12.85
C ARG A 187 17.79 -4.60 -13.28
N ILE A 188 18.57 -5.59 -12.80
CA ILE A 188 18.64 -6.97 -13.28
C ILE A 188 18.67 -8.00 -12.11
N ASN A 189 19.03 -7.63 -10.87
CA ASN A 189 19.22 -8.63 -9.79
C ASN A 189 18.27 -8.39 -8.61
N HIS A 190 17.35 -9.32 -8.32
CA HIS A 190 16.49 -9.22 -7.15
C HIS A 190 17.03 -10.06 -6.00
N GLN A 191 17.08 -9.46 -4.80
CA GLN A 191 17.51 -10.17 -3.61
C GLN A 191 16.30 -10.63 -2.81
N ILE A 192 16.34 -11.88 -2.36
CA ILE A 192 15.45 -12.37 -1.33
C ILE A 192 15.71 -11.56 -0.06
N ASN A 193 14.67 -11.18 0.68
CA ASN A 193 14.82 -10.54 1.97
C ASN A 193 15.74 -11.39 2.87
N GLU A 194 16.88 -10.83 3.25
CA GLU A 194 17.85 -11.49 4.14
C GLU A 194 17.48 -11.32 5.62
N LEU A 195 16.50 -10.45 5.92
CA LEU A 195 16.01 -10.26 7.28
C LEU A 195 15.19 -11.47 7.74
N GLU A 196 15.30 -11.78 9.04
CA GLU A 196 14.61 -12.93 9.64
C GLU A 196 13.08 -12.80 9.60
N GLU A 197 12.58 -11.56 9.67
CA GLU A 197 11.16 -11.23 9.68
C GLU A 197 10.79 -10.36 8.48
N SER A 198 9.55 -10.53 8.02
CA SER A 198 8.88 -9.69 7.03
C SER A 198 7.53 -9.26 7.61
N HIS A 199 7.01 -8.13 7.15
CA HIS A 199 5.88 -7.45 7.79
C HIS A 199 4.75 -7.20 6.81
N ILE A 200 3.52 -7.47 7.24
CA ILE A 200 2.28 -7.11 6.55
C ILE A 200 1.57 -6.04 7.37
N PHE A 201 1.40 -4.86 6.79
CA PHE A 201 0.61 -3.78 7.37
C PHE A 201 -0.83 -3.92 6.90
N LEU A 202 -1.78 -4.01 7.83
CA LEU A 202 -3.21 -3.99 7.56
C LEU A 202 -3.70 -2.54 7.61
N TYR A 203 -4.22 -2.07 6.49
CA TYR A 203 -4.80 -0.74 6.32
C TYR A 203 -6.32 -0.80 6.38
N GLY A 204 -6.92 0.07 7.18
CA GLY A 204 -8.37 0.28 7.22
C GLY A 204 -8.74 1.52 6.42
N ILE A 205 -9.50 1.34 5.35
CA ILE A 205 -9.85 2.41 4.39
C ILE A 205 -11.37 2.55 4.32
N SER A 206 -11.87 3.76 4.56
CA SER A 206 -13.26 4.16 4.37
C SER A 206 -13.33 5.19 3.24
N THR A 207 -13.85 4.74 2.10
CA THR A 207 -14.05 5.54 0.88
C THR A 207 -15.41 5.18 0.27
N PRO A 208 -16.52 5.67 0.86
CA PRO A 208 -17.87 5.29 0.45
C PRO A 208 -18.28 5.88 -0.91
N ASP A 209 -17.67 6.99 -1.33
CA ASP A 209 -18.10 7.73 -2.50
C ASP A 209 -17.30 7.29 -3.74
N SER A 210 -17.99 6.94 -4.83
CA SER A 210 -17.35 6.71 -6.12
C SER A 210 -17.39 8.00 -6.93
N ILE A 211 -16.20 8.56 -7.21
CA ILE A 211 -16.04 9.78 -8.01
C ILE A 211 -16.06 9.44 -9.50
N SER A 212 -15.46 8.31 -9.84
CA SER A 212 -15.37 7.76 -11.18
C SER A 212 -15.00 6.29 -11.07
N ARG A 213 -14.98 5.57 -12.21
CA ARG A 213 -14.72 4.13 -12.25
C ARG A 213 -13.38 3.77 -11.59
N GLY A 214 -13.38 3.16 -10.41
CA GLY A 214 -12.14 2.79 -9.71
C GLY A 214 -11.46 3.92 -8.93
N VAL A 215 -12.03 5.13 -8.88
CA VAL A 215 -11.60 6.18 -7.94
C VAL A 215 -12.68 6.34 -6.88
N LEU A 216 -12.28 6.06 -5.65
CA LEU A 216 -13.12 6.10 -4.46
C LEU A 216 -12.59 7.19 -3.53
N GLU A 217 -13.50 7.94 -2.93
CA GLU A 217 -13.20 9.04 -2.04
C GLU A 217 -13.92 8.85 -0.71
N GLY A 218 -13.25 9.25 0.37
CA GLY A 218 -13.82 9.37 1.70
C GLY A 218 -13.55 10.74 2.26
N SER A 219 -13.83 10.95 3.55
CA SER A 219 -13.69 12.26 4.18
C SER A 219 -12.24 12.79 4.19
N THR A 220 -11.26 11.91 4.33
CA THR A 220 -9.84 12.31 4.45
C THR A 220 -8.93 11.71 3.38
N GLN A 221 -9.41 10.72 2.64
CA GLN A 221 -8.57 9.86 1.81
C GLN A 221 -9.22 9.51 0.49
N ARG A 222 -8.38 9.27 -0.51
CA ARG A 222 -8.73 8.82 -1.84
C ARG A 222 -8.03 7.50 -2.11
N LEU A 223 -8.82 6.51 -2.48
CA LEU A 223 -8.34 5.20 -2.90
C LEU A 223 -8.58 5.03 -4.40
N ILE A 224 -7.54 4.69 -5.13
CA ILE A 224 -7.63 4.42 -6.57
C ILE A 224 -7.32 2.95 -6.80
N ASN A 225 -8.30 2.21 -7.30
CA ASN A 225 -8.11 0.86 -7.81
C ASN A 225 -7.65 0.97 -9.27
N LEU A 226 -6.35 0.78 -9.52
CA LEU A 226 -5.76 1.02 -10.83
C LEU A 226 -6.29 0.06 -11.91
N ARG A 227 -6.72 -1.15 -11.54
CA ARG A 227 -7.38 -2.09 -12.47
C ARG A 227 -8.66 -1.54 -13.08
N GLU A 228 -9.41 -0.81 -12.28
CA GLU A 228 -10.72 -0.28 -12.67
C GLU A 228 -10.59 1.11 -13.29
N ALA A 229 -9.65 1.90 -12.76
CA ALA A 229 -9.46 3.30 -13.11
C ALA A 229 -8.65 3.54 -14.38
N THR A 230 -7.97 2.52 -14.88
CA THR A 230 -7.04 2.68 -16.01
C THR A 230 -7.25 1.58 -17.04
N PRO A 231 -6.99 1.85 -18.34
CA PRO A 231 -7.08 0.81 -19.35
C PRO A 231 -6.02 -0.28 -19.09
N PRO A 232 -6.29 -1.55 -19.41
CA PRO A 232 -5.34 -2.65 -19.20
C PRO A 232 -3.96 -2.42 -19.83
N THR A 233 -3.89 -1.62 -20.90
CA THR A 233 -2.65 -1.27 -21.60
C THR A 233 -1.71 -0.38 -20.78
N ALA A 234 -2.23 0.33 -19.77
CA ALA A 234 -1.44 1.15 -18.85
C ALA A 234 -0.96 0.37 -17.62
N LEU A 235 -1.36 -0.90 -17.49
CA LEU A 235 -1.09 -1.74 -16.33
C LEU A 235 0.03 -2.73 -16.65
N ARG A 236 1.17 -2.57 -15.99
CA ARG A 236 2.14 -3.67 -15.88
C ARG A 236 1.48 -4.83 -15.12
N PRO A 237 1.91 -6.09 -15.32
CA PRO A 237 1.29 -7.24 -14.66
C PRO A 237 1.18 -7.11 -13.14
N HIS A 238 2.11 -6.41 -12.48
CA HIS A 238 2.06 -6.16 -11.03
C HIS A 238 1.04 -5.06 -10.62
N ILE A 239 0.69 -4.13 -11.51
CA ILE A 239 -0.29 -3.06 -11.24
C ILE A 239 -1.72 -3.60 -11.25
N GLN A 240 -1.93 -4.78 -11.84
CA GLN A 240 -3.22 -5.47 -11.82
C GLN A 240 -3.67 -5.89 -10.42
N GLN A 241 -2.87 -5.72 -9.38
CA GLN A 241 -3.30 -5.95 -7.99
C GLN A 241 -3.14 -4.70 -7.12
N ALA A 242 -2.78 -3.58 -7.74
CA ALA A 242 -2.44 -2.34 -7.05
C ALA A 242 -3.67 -1.47 -6.84
N SER A 243 -3.86 -1.07 -5.59
CA SER A 243 -4.57 0.14 -5.24
C SER A 243 -3.58 1.17 -4.71
N VAL A 244 -3.83 2.44 -4.96
CA VAL A 244 -3.02 3.52 -4.39
C VAL A 244 -3.87 4.39 -3.48
N LEU A 245 -3.31 4.78 -2.34
CA LEU A 245 -3.97 5.61 -1.34
C LEU A 245 -3.26 6.94 -1.21
N ALA A 246 -4.03 8.04 -1.25
CA ALA A 246 -3.54 9.35 -0.91
C ALA A 246 -4.51 10.07 0.04
N ASP A 247 -4.00 11.01 0.83
CA ASP A 247 -4.86 11.93 1.57
C ASP A 247 -5.47 13.00 0.65
N ASN A 248 -6.75 13.31 0.85
CA ASN A 248 -7.46 14.31 0.02
C ASN A 248 -6.84 15.70 0.11
N TYR A 249 -6.32 16.07 1.29
CA TYR A 249 -5.73 17.38 1.48
C TYR A 249 -4.51 17.60 0.55
N LEU A 250 -3.79 16.55 0.15
CA LEU A 250 -2.64 16.65 -0.75
C LEU A 250 -3.01 17.14 -2.16
N PHE A 251 -4.30 17.10 -2.50
CA PHE A 251 -4.83 17.63 -3.77
C PHE A 251 -5.36 19.05 -3.65
N SER A 252 -5.47 19.59 -2.42
CA SER A 252 -6.01 20.93 -2.14
C SER A 252 -4.98 21.89 -1.56
N ILE A 253 -3.68 21.55 -1.57
CA ILE A 253 -2.63 22.42 -1.02
C ILE A 253 -2.51 23.68 -1.88
N ASP A 254 -2.85 24.83 -1.29
CA ASP A 254 -2.59 26.17 -1.83
C ASP A 254 -1.39 26.83 -1.14
N GLU A 255 -0.92 27.98 -1.66
CA GLU A 255 0.25 28.74 -1.18
C GLU A 255 0.23 29.09 0.31
N LYS A 256 -0.91 28.97 1.02
CA LYS A 256 -1.06 29.47 2.41
C LYS A 256 -0.88 28.41 3.49
N THR A 257 -0.78 27.12 3.13
CA THR A 257 -0.78 26.03 4.11
C THR A 257 0.64 25.49 4.41
N ASN A 258 1.44 26.19 5.20
CA ASN A 258 2.86 25.85 5.40
C ASN A 258 3.14 24.81 6.51
N ASP A 259 2.50 24.84 7.69
CA ASP A 259 3.06 24.07 8.83
C ASP A 259 2.58 22.60 8.96
N LEU A 260 1.57 22.17 8.21
CA LEU A 260 0.96 20.83 8.37
C LEU A 260 1.49 19.76 7.39
N LEU A 261 2.22 20.14 6.34
CA LEU A 261 2.49 19.28 5.18
C LEU A 261 3.34 18.04 5.51
N ALA A 262 4.35 18.18 6.37
CA ALA A 262 5.25 17.09 6.75
C ALA A 262 4.57 16.05 7.66
N PHE A 263 3.70 16.48 8.59
CA PHE A 263 2.95 15.60 9.49
C PHE A 263 1.85 14.85 8.75
N LEU A 264 1.17 15.54 7.83
CA LEU A 264 0.07 14.97 7.07
C LEU A 264 0.54 13.97 5.99
N SER A 265 1.83 13.94 5.65
CA SER A 265 2.42 13.00 4.68
C SER A 265 2.60 11.55 5.17
N ASP A 266 2.15 11.24 6.39
CA ASP A 266 2.36 9.94 7.04
C ASP A 266 1.06 9.14 7.19
N TYR A 267 1.01 8.00 6.50
CA TYR A 267 -0.18 7.16 6.36
C TYR A 267 -0.35 6.17 7.52
N ARG A 268 0.48 6.28 8.56
CA ARG A 268 0.39 5.49 9.79
C ARG A 268 -1.00 5.53 10.43
N LYS A 269 -1.72 6.64 10.31
CA LYS A 269 -3.10 6.82 10.80
C LYS A 269 -4.13 5.85 10.20
N TYR A 270 -3.79 5.14 9.12
CA TYR A 270 -4.67 4.15 8.50
C TYR A 270 -4.29 2.70 8.86
N ILE A 271 -3.18 2.50 9.59
CA ILE A 271 -2.77 1.16 10.03
C ILE A 271 -3.69 0.72 11.17
N LEU A 272 -4.24 -0.49 11.03
CA LEU A 272 -5.00 -1.17 12.07
C LEU A 272 -4.13 -2.18 12.83
N CYS A 273 -3.22 -2.85 12.12
CA CYS A 273 -2.37 -3.89 12.68
C CYS A 273 -1.12 -4.07 11.81
N VAL A 274 -0.01 -4.48 12.44
CA VAL A 274 1.18 -4.98 11.77
C VAL A 274 1.35 -6.44 12.11
N ILE A 275 1.52 -7.30 11.11
CA ILE A 275 1.75 -8.73 11.30
C ILE A 275 3.18 -9.03 10.91
N SER A 276 3.98 -9.52 11.87
CA SER A 276 5.34 -9.98 11.65
C SER A 276 5.36 -11.48 11.43
N ILE A 277 6.04 -11.94 10.38
CA ILE A 277 6.14 -13.33 9.97
C ILE A 277 7.59 -13.65 9.64
N LYS A 278 8.07 -14.81 10.07
CA LYS A 278 9.40 -15.28 9.65
C LYS A 278 9.49 -15.38 8.13
N THR A 279 10.53 -14.80 7.54
CA THR A 279 10.75 -14.77 6.08
C THR A 279 10.80 -16.19 5.49
N ASP A 280 11.33 -17.16 6.23
CA ASP A 280 11.35 -18.58 5.83
C ASP A 280 9.97 -19.22 5.73
N VAL A 281 9.02 -18.80 6.56
CA VAL A 281 7.62 -19.28 6.50
C VAL A 281 6.97 -18.77 5.23
N ILE A 282 7.21 -17.50 4.87
CA ILE A 282 6.74 -16.90 3.61
C ILE A 282 7.37 -17.62 2.41
N ARG A 283 8.69 -17.84 2.43
CA ARG A 283 9.40 -18.55 1.37
C ARG A 283 8.82 -19.93 1.09
N LYS A 284 8.62 -20.74 2.14
CA LYS A 284 8.04 -22.09 2.02
C LYS A 284 6.61 -22.06 1.48
N TYR A 285 5.86 -21.01 1.78
CA TYR A 285 4.48 -20.88 1.31
C TYR A 285 4.40 -20.43 -0.15
N LEU A 286 5.17 -19.41 -0.55
CA LEU A 286 5.18 -18.92 -1.92
C LEU A 286 5.90 -19.90 -2.87
N TYR A 287 6.92 -20.60 -2.38
CA TYR A 287 7.81 -21.45 -3.19
C TYR A 287 8.12 -22.79 -2.52
N PRO A 288 7.13 -23.68 -2.31
CA PRO A 288 7.25 -24.89 -1.50
C PRO A 288 8.27 -25.93 -2.01
N LYS A 289 8.66 -25.87 -3.28
CA LYS A 289 9.53 -26.85 -3.94
C LYS A 289 10.82 -26.25 -4.53
N THR A 290 11.19 -25.04 -4.12
CA THR A 290 12.33 -24.33 -4.71
C THR A 290 13.43 -24.11 -3.66
N SER A 291 14.65 -24.59 -3.96
CA SER A 291 15.84 -24.25 -3.17
C SER A 291 16.14 -22.74 -3.30
N LYS A 292 16.86 -22.15 -2.33
CA LYS A 292 17.15 -20.70 -2.33
C LYS A 292 17.83 -20.23 -3.64
N VAL A 293 18.86 -20.96 -4.10
CA VAL A 293 19.60 -20.65 -5.34
C VAL A 293 18.70 -20.74 -6.58
N ASN A 294 17.83 -21.75 -6.66
CA ASN A 294 16.89 -21.86 -7.78
C ASN A 294 15.76 -20.83 -7.69
N LEU A 295 15.50 -20.28 -6.50
CA LEU A 295 14.49 -19.27 -6.30
C LEU A 295 14.96 -17.93 -6.86
N GLU A 296 16.16 -17.48 -6.55
CA GLU A 296 16.72 -16.22 -7.08
C GLU A 296 16.65 -16.18 -8.62
N ARG A 297 17.14 -17.23 -9.29
CA ARG A 297 17.04 -17.33 -10.77
C ARG A 297 15.60 -17.30 -11.28
N LYS A 298 14.66 -17.95 -10.59
CA LYS A 298 13.24 -17.93 -10.98
C LYS A 298 12.61 -16.56 -10.73
N LEU A 299 13.01 -15.88 -9.66
CA LEU A 299 12.56 -14.54 -9.33
C LEU A 299 13.01 -13.54 -10.39
N ASP A 300 14.23 -13.64 -10.91
CA ASP A 300 14.68 -12.76 -11.99
C ASP A 300 13.83 -12.93 -13.26
N ILE A 301 13.50 -14.18 -13.63
CA ILE A 301 12.63 -14.46 -14.78
C ILE A 301 11.22 -13.89 -14.55
N ILE A 302 10.62 -14.16 -13.39
CA ILE A 302 9.30 -13.64 -13.03
C ILE A 302 9.35 -12.11 -13.00
N PHE A 303 10.36 -11.52 -12.39
CA PHE A 303 10.46 -10.07 -12.28
C PHE A 303 10.54 -9.42 -13.65
N ASN A 304 11.36 -9.92 -14.56
CA ASN A 304 11.44 -9.41 -15.93
C ASN A 304 10.09 -9.52 -16.69
N GLN A 305 9.26 -10.50 -16.36
CA GLN A 305 7.90 -10.59 -16.90
C GLN A 305 6.95 -9.54 -16.31
N TYR A 306 7.06 -9.26 -15.00
CA TYR A 306 6.17 -8.33 -14.30
C TYR A 306 6.63 -6.87 -14.38
N PHE A 307 7.91 -6.65 -14.64
CA PHE A 307 8.60 -5.36 -14.73
C PHE A 307 9.52 -5.37 -15.96
N PRO A 308 8.92 -5.42 -17.17
CA PRO A 308 9.69 -5.41 -18.41
C PRO A 308 10.61 -4.19 -18.51
N SER A 309 11.73 -4.37 -19.23
CA SER A 309 12.67 -3.29 -19.51
C SER A 309 12.01 -2.19 -20.36
N GLU A 310 12.62 -1.00 -20.42
CA GLU A 310 12.13 0.11 -21.27
C GLU A 310 11.91 -0.30 -22.73
N ASN A 311 12.67 -1.27 -23.24
CA ASN A 311 12.54 -1.76 -24.62
C ASN A 311 11.39 -2.76 -24.79
N ASP A 312 10.95 -3.41 -23.71
CA ASP A 312 9.95 -4.49 -23.71
C ASP A 312 8.57 -4.00 -23.21
N ASP A 313 8.52 -2.83 -22.57
CA ASP A 313 7.30 -2.19 -22.06
C ASP A 313 6.86 -1.08 -23.03
N GLN A 314 5.90 -1.40 -23.91
CA GLN A 314 5.38 -0.46 -24.90
C GLN A 314 4.86 0.85 -24.27
N PHE A 315 4.25 0.78 -23.08
CA PHE A 315 3.76 1.97 -22.40
C PHE A 315 4.92 2.81 -21.85
N LEU A 316 5.95 2.19 -21.27
CA LEU A 316 7.13 2.93 -20.82
C LEU A 316 7.92 3.52 -21.99
N ALA A 317 8.01 2.81 -23.13
CA ALA A 317 8.61 3.33 -24.36
C ALA A 317 7.82 4.53 -24.89
N GLU A 318 6.48 4.47 -24.91
CA GLU A 318 5.61 5.60 -25.25
C GLU A 318 5.79 6.77 -24.27
N LEU A 319 5.80 6.49 -22.97
CA LEU A 319 5.98 7.48 -21.90
C LEU A 319 7.34 8.19 -22.05
N ASN A 320 8.41 7.47 -22.34
CA ASN A 320 9.76 8.02 -22.54
C ASN A 320 9.89 8.78 -23.86
N LYS A 321 9.32 8.28 -24.96
CA LYS A 321 9.27 9.02 -26.23
C LYS A 321 8.54 10.35 -26.07
N ARG A 322 7.49 10.38 -25.24
CA ARG A 322 6.73 11.61 -24.95
C ARG A 322 7.44 12.52 -23.94
N LYS A 323 8.28 11.98 -23.03
CA LYS A 323 9.25 12.77 -22.24
C LYS A 323 10.30 13.47 -23.12
N SER A 324 10.67 12.92 -24.29
CA SER A 324 11.62 13.62 -25.19
C SER A 324 11.02 14.80 -25.97
N ILE A 325 9.68 14.88 -26.10
CA ILE A 325 8.99 16.03 -26.69
C ILE A 325 8.95 17.22 -25.70
N LEU A 326 9.07 16.95 -24.40
CA LEU A 326 9.09 17.92 -23.30
C LEU A 326 10.34 18.81 -23.23
N PHE A 327 11.38 18.55 -24.02
CA PHE A 327 12.62 19.37 -24.03
C PHE A 327 12.72 20.34 -25.22
N TYR A 328 11.69 20.43 -26.08
CA TYR A 328 11.71 21.27 -27.29
C TYR A 328 10.56 22.28 -27.40
N LEU A 329 9.82 22.52 -26.32
CA LEU A 329 8.92 23.67 -26.13
C LEU A 329 9.30 24.37 -24.83
#